data_AF-A0A2V5U3M2-F1
#
_entry.id   AF-A0A2V5U3M2-F1
#
_cell.length_a   1.000
_cell.length_b   1.000
_cell.length_c   1.000
_cell.angle_alpha   90.00
_cell.angle_beta   90.00
_cell.angle_gamma   90.00
#
_symmetry.space_group_name_H-M   'P 1'
#
loop_
_entity.id
_entity.type
_entity.pdbx_description
1 polymer ?
#
loop_
_entity_poly.entity_id
_entity_poly.type
_entity_poly.pdbx_seq_one_letter_code
_entity_poly.pdbx_strand_id
1 'polypeptide(L)'
;MSRKLFSELSGGQKQRVLMARALATRPDILLLDEPTAGIDALATKAIMELLGKIYAEQRQTIIMVSHDLTTVREHAKGVIWLHEGKVLHGAVSELLTLDKIQELLDLELR
;
A
#
# COMPACT_ATOMS: atom_id res chain seq x y z
N MET A 1 17.30 -3.22 28.36
CA MET A 1 16.82 -2.74 27.04
C MET A 1 16.75 -1.22 27.09
N SER A 2 17.34 -0.50 26.13
CA SER A 2 17.13 0.97 26.08
C SER A 2 15.73 1.26 25.55
N ARG A 3 15.01 2.14 26.23
CA ARG A 3 13.67 2.56 25.84
C ARG A 3 13.82 3.75 24.88
N LYS A 4 13.51 3.56 23.60
CA LYS A 4 13.48 4.63 22.61
C LYS A 4 12.10 5.27 22.55
N LEU A 5 12.04 6.59 22.45
CA LEU A 5 10.82 7.32 22.17
C LEU A 5 10.44 7.16 20.70
N PHE A 6 9.14 7.27 20.37
CA PHE A 6 8.68 7.14 18.98
C PHE A 6 9.36 8.15 18.04
N SER A 7 9.64 9.36 18.53
CA SER A 7 10.34 10.42 17.79
C SER A 7 11.76 10.02 17.37
N GLU A 8 12.45 9.19 18.17
CA GLU A 8 13.84 8.77 17.98
C GLU A 8 13.99 7.57 17.03
N LEU A 9 12.87 7.01 16.56
CA LEU A 9 12.85 5.89 15.63
C LEU A 9 13.16 6.35 14.20
N SER A 10 13.87 5.52 13.44
CA SER A 10 13.99 5.71 11.98
C SER A 10 12.63 5.60 11.30
N GLY A 11 12.49 6.09 10.06
CA GLY A 11 11.24 6.00 9.29
C GLY A 11 10.67 4.57 9.27
N GLY A 12 11.49 3.59 8.87
CA GLY A 12 11.09 2.18 8.87
C GLY A 12 10.76 1.60 10.25
N GLN A 13 11.40 2.09 11.33
CA GLN A 13 11.03 1.71 12.70
C GLN A 13 9.67 2.29 13.10
N LYS A 14 9.41 3.56 12.78
CA LYS A 14 8.10 4.20 12.98
C LYS A 14 7.01 3.44 12.22
N GLN A 15 7.27 3.09 10.97
CA GLN A 15 6.36 2.29 10.14
C GLN A 15 5.96 0.98 10.83
N ARG A 16 6.95 0.21 11.30
CA ARG A 16 6.70 -1.07 11.97
C ARG A 16 5.86 -0.91 13.24
N VAL A 17 6.11 0.13 14.03
CA VAL A 17 5.30 0.43 15.23
C VAL A 17 3.87 0.81 14.85
N LEU A 18 3.68 1.65 13.83
CA LEU A 18 2.35 2.04 13.35
C LEU A 18 1.58 0.85 12.78
N MET A 19 2.25 -0.04 12.04
CA MET A 19 1.67 -1.26 11.51
C MET A 19 1.29 -2.24 12.62
N ALA A 20 2.17 -2.46 13.59
CA ALA A 20 1.86 -3.26 14.78
C ALA A 20 0.66 -2.69 15.55
N ARG A 21 0.58 -1.37 15.70
CA ARG A 21 -0.57 -0.68 16.31
C ARG A 21 -1.87 -0.97 15.54
N ALA A 22 -1.85 -0.87 14.21
CA ALA A 22 -3.03 -1.12 13.39
C ALA A 22 -3.50 -2.59 13.53
N LEU A 23 -2.57 -3.53 13.47
CA LEU A 23 -2.84 -4.97 13.54
C LEU A 23 -3.24 -5.46 14.93
N ALA A 24 -2.83 -4.76 16.00
CA ALA A 24 -3.16 -5.13 17.37
C ALA A 24 -4.68 -5.19 17.63
N THR A 25 -5.47 -4.44 16.85
CA THR A 25 -6.94 -4.42 16.94
C THR A 25 -7.62 -5.57 16.20
N ARG A 26 -6.88 -6.38 15.44
CA ARG A 26 -7.40 -7.44 14.56
C ARG A 26 -8.54 -6.96 13.65
N PRO A 27 -8.31 -5.91 12.84
CA PRO A 27 -9.38 -5.30 12.06
C PRO A 27 -9.83 -6.23 10.92
N ASP A 28 -11.11 -6.18 10.55
CA ASP A 28 -11.60 -6.86 9.33
C ASP A 28 -11.06 -6.19 8.05
N ILE A 29 -10.83 -4.87 8.11
CA ILE A 29 -10.33 -4.04 7.02
C ILE A 29 -9.15 -3.21 7.52
N LEU A 30 -8.00 -3.34 6.85
CA LEU A 30 -6.81 -2.55 7.08
C LEU A 30 -6.67 -1.49 5.99
N LEU A 31 -6.81 -0.21 6.37
CA LEU A 31 -6.58 0.94 5.50
C LEU A 31 -5.17 1.47 5.71
N LEU A 32 -4.39 1.58 4.63
CA LEU A 32 -3.00 1.99 4.66
C LEU A 32 -2.77 3.15 3.71
N ASP A 33 -2.44 4.32 4.25
CA ASP A 33 -2.09 5.49 3.46
C ASP A 33 -0.58 5.50 3.21
N GLU A 34 -0.15 5.26 1.98
CA GLU A 34 1.25 5.25 1.54
C GLU A 34 2.19 4.45 2.47
N PRO A 35 1.92 3.14 2.71
CA PRO A 35 2.60 2.34 3.73
C PRO A 35 4.06 2.01 3.43
N THR A 36 4.62 2.54 2.35
CA THR A 36 6.01 2.33 1.93
C THR A 36 6.71 3.65 1.58
N ALA A 37 6.07 4.81 1.82
CA ALA A 37 6.66 6.10 1.53
C ALA A 37 7.84 6.42 2.46
N GLY A 38 8.94 6.91 1.88
CA GLY A 38 10.09 7.42 2.62
C GLY A 38 10.96 6.37 3.33
N ILE A 39 10.81 5.09 2.96
CA ILE A 39 11.67 4.00 3.47
C ILE A 39 12.44 3.33 2.32
N ASP A 40 13.52 2.63 2.64
CA ASP A 40 14.36 1.97 1.64
C ASP A 40 13.69 0.74 1.01
N ALA A 41 14.20 0.31 -0.16
CA ALA A 41 13.62 -0.78 -0.94
C ALA A 41 13.55 -2.12 -0.19
N LEU A 42 14.52 -2.42 0.68
CA LEU A 42 14.51 -3.65 1.49
C LEU A 42 13.40 -3.59 2.54
N ALA A 43 13.23 -2.44 3.19
CA ALA A 43 12.16 -2.21 4.14
C ALA A 43 10.77 -2.26 3.49
N THR A 44 10.61 -1.67 2.30
CA THR A 44 9.40 -1.77 1.48
C THR A 44 9.03 -3.22 1.20
N LYS A 45 9.98 -4.01 0.69
CA LYS A 45 9.77 -5.44 0.42
C LYS A 45 9.29 -6.19 1.66
N ALA A 46 9.95 -5.96 2.81
CA ALA A 46 9.58 -6.62 4.06
C ALA A 46 8.16 -6.27 4.53
N ILE A 47 7.71 -5.02 4.33
CA ILE A 47 6.33 -4.61 4.64
C ILE A 47 5.34 -5.26 3.69
N MET A 48 5.61 -5.26 2.38
CA MET A 48 4.71 -5.87 1.39
C MET A 48 4.58 -7.39 1.60
N GLU A 49 5.67 -8.09 1.94
CA GLU A 49 5.64 -9.51 2.31
C GLU A 49 4.78 -9.76 3.56
N LEU A 50 4.89 -8.89 4.58
CA LEU A 50 4.08 -8.99 5.79
C LEU A 50 2.60 -8.78 5.48
N LEU A 51 2.25 -7.78 4.67
CA LEU A 51 0.87 -7.54 4.21
C LEU A 51 0.32 -8.74 3.44
N GLY A 52 1.14 -9.34 2.56
CA GLY A 52 0.78 -10.56 1.83
C GLY A 52 0.47 -11.75 2.75
N LYS A 53 1.26 -11.94 3.81
CA LYS A 53 1.00 -12.97 4.83
C LYS A 53 -0.29 -12.70 5.60
N ILE A 54 -0.51 -11.46 6.04
CA ILE A 54 -1.72 -11.06 6.77
C ILE A 54 -2.97 -11.32 5.92
N TYR A 55 -2.93 -10.93 4.64
CA TYR A 55 -4.00 -11.17 3.70
C TYR A 55 -4.30 -12.68 3.53
N ALA A 56 -3.25 -13.51 3.44
CA ALA A 56 -3.40 -14.95 3.26
C ALA A 56 -3.91 -15.67 4.53
N GLU A 57 -3.45 -15.27 5.71
CA GLU A 57 -3.68 -16.00 6.97
C GLU A 57 -4.92 -15.52 7.74
N GLN A 58 -5.25 -14.23 7.71
CA GLN A 58 -6.23 -13.64 8.62
C GLN A 58 -7.58 -13.29 7.98
N ARG A 59 -7.77 -13.60 6.68
CA ARG A 59 -8.96 -13.18 5.89
C ARG A 59 -9.27 -11.68 5.99
N GLN A 60 -8.24 -10.86 6.24
CA GLN A 60 -8.39 -9.41 6.32
C GLN A 60 -8.40 -8.79 4.93
N THR A 61 -9.26 -7.79 4.74
CA THR A 61 -9.24 -6.96 3.54
C THR A 61 -8.19 -5.87 3.71
N ILE A 62 -7.29 -5.71 2.75
CA ILE A 62 -6.26 -4.65 2.77
C ILE A 62 -6.56 -3.67 1.64
N ILE A 63 -6.67 -2.39 1.98
CA ILE A 63 -6.74 -1.29 1.02
C ILE A 63 -5.53 -0.42 1.28
N MET A 64 -4.69 -0.24 0.25
CA MET A 64 -3.54 0.65 0.30
C MET A 64 -3.68 1.76 -0.72
N VAL A 65 -3.30 2.97 -0.31
CA VAL A 65 -3.06 4.11 -1.20
C VAL A 65 -1.58 4.07 -1.59
N SER A 66 -1.31 4.15 -2.89
CA SER A 66 0.05 4.18 -3.43
C SER A 66 0.03 4.91 -4.76
N HIS A 67 1.01 5.78 -4.98
CA HIS A 67 1.34 6.33 -6.29
C HIS A 67 2.35 5.47 -7.07
N ASP A 68 2.94 4.45 -6.45
CA ASP A 68 3.85 3.52 -7.13
C ASP A 68 3.08 2.37 -7.80
N LEU A 69 2.90 2.48 -9.11
CA LEU A 69 2.25 1.48 -9.94
C LEU A 69 2.99 0.13 -9.97
N THR A 70 4.29 0.11 -9.71
CA THR A 70 5.08 -1.14 -9.65
C THR A 70 4.64 -1.96 -8.43
N THR A 71 4.64 -1.33 -7.25
CA THR A 71 4.13 -1.94 -6.01
C THR A 71 2.68 -2.41 -6.16
N VAL A 72 1.81 -1.61 -6.78
CA VAL A 72 0.42 -2.00 -7.03
C VAL A 72 0.34 -3.23 -7.94
N ARG A 73 1.09 -3.25 -9.04
CA ARG A 73 1.09 -4.36 -9.99
C ARG A 73 1.58 -5.68 -9.36
N GLU A 74 2.56 -5.60 -8.47
CA GLU A 74 3.17 -6.79 -7.83
C GLU A 74 2.33 -7.36 -6.69
N HIS A 75 1.60 -6.51 -5.96
CA HIS A 75 1.01 -6.91 -4.68
C HIS A 75 -0.51 -6.78 -4.58
N ALA A 76 -1.16 -6.01 -5.46
CA ALA A 76 -2.61 -5.84 -5.43
C ALA A 76 -3.33 -6.79 -6.39
N LYS A 77 -4.56 -7.18 -6.03
CA LYS A 77 -5.46 -7.96 -6.91
C LYS A 77 -6.36 -7.07 -7.76
N GLY A 78 -6.81 -5.96 -7.17
CA GLY A 78 -7.63 -4.95 -7.83
C GLY A 78 -7.07 -3.56 -7.56
N VAL A 79 -7.45 -2.62 -8.40
CA VAL A 79 -7.05 -1.22 -8.31
C VAL A 79 -8.29 -0.33 -8.35
N ILE A 80 -8.26 0.73 -7.56
CA ILE A 80 -9.20 1.84 -7.63
C ILE A 80 -8.37 3.04 -8.05
N TRP A 81 -8.60 3.54 -9.26
CA TRP A 81 -8.00 4.75 -9.77
C TRP A 81 -8.92 5.93 -9.45
N LEU A 82 -8.39 6.94 -8.77
CA LEU A 82 -9.11 8.17 -8.43
C LEU A 82 -8.43 9.34 -9.14
N HIS A 83 -9.16 10.04 -10.00
CA HIS A 83 -8.64 11.18 -10.74
C HIS A 83 -9.73 12.24 -10.95
N GLU A 84 -9.48 13.49 -10.54
CA GLU A 84 -10.46 14.60 -10.60
C GLU A 84 -11.87 14.25 -10.06
N GLY A 85 -11.92 13.47 -8.96
CA GLY A 85 -13.18 13.02 -8.38
C GLY A 85 -13.91 11.92 -9.18
N LYS A 86 -13.34 11.45 -10.30
CA LYS A 86 -13.80 10.28 -11.05
C LYS A 86 -13.09 9.03 -10.54
N VAL A 87 -13.83 7.93 -10.50
CA VAL A 87 -13.33 6.63 -10.03
C VAL A 87 -13.43 5.60 -11.14
N LEU A 88 -12.35 4.88 -11.40
CA LEU A 88 -12.32 3.66 -12.19
C LEU A 88 -11.83 2.52 -11.30
N HIS A 89 -12.48 1.35 -11.34
CA HIS A 89 -12.07 0.20 -10.55
C HIS A 89 -12.12 -1.09 -11.36
N GLY A 90 -11.25 -2.04 -11.03
CA GLY A 90 -11.11 -3.28 -11.78
C GLY A 90 -9.93 -4.13 -11.33
N ALA A 91 -9.72 -5.27 -11.99
CA ALA A 91 -8.56 -6.09 -11.72
C ALA A 91 -7.27 -5.37 -12.15
N VAL A 92 -6.18 -5.59 -11.40
CA VAL A 92 -4.86 -5.05 -11.78
C VAL A 92 -4.47 -5.49 -13.19
N SER A 93 -4.74 -6.75 -13.56
CA SER A 93 -4.45 -7.29 -14.89
C SER A 93 -5.22 -6.62 -16.03
N GLU A 94 -6.36 -6.00 -15.74
CA GLU A 94 -7.21 -5.33 -16.73
C GLU A 94 -6.88 -3.84 -16.82
N LEU A 95 -6.66 -3.18 -15.67
CA LEU A 95 -6.51 -1.73 -15.59
C LEU A 95 -5.07 -1.24 -15.62
N LEU A 96 -4.09 -2.05 -15.21
CA LEU A 96 -2.68 -1.71 -15.30
C LEU A 96 -2.02 -2.38 -16.51
N THR A 97 -2.64 -2.25 -17.68
CA THR A 97 -2.01 -2.54 -18.99
C THR A 97 -1.32 -1.27 -19.51
N LEU A 98 -0.37 -1.40 -20.46
CA LEU A 98 0.32 -0.22 -21.01
C LEU A 98 -0.65 0.78 -21.65
N ASP A 99 -1.58 0.27 -22.47
CA ASP A 99 -2.58 1.08 -23.16
C ASP A 99 -3.48 1.82 -22.17
N LYS A 100 -3.92 1.13 -21.10
CA LYS A 100 -4.82 1.71 -20.11
C LYS A 100 -4.10 2.70 -19.20
N ILE A 101 -2.84 2.45 -18.85
CA ILE A 101 -2.03 3.41 -18.10
C ILE A 101 -1.81 4.69 -18.92
N GLN A 102 -1.54 4.60 -20.22
CA GLN A 102 -1.44 5.77 -21.08
C GLN A 102 -2.75 6.56 -21.12
N GLU A 103 -3.88 5.88 -21.31
CA GLU A 103 -5.21 6.51 -21.27
C GLU A 103 -5.46 7.20 -19.91
N LEU A 104 -5.05 6.57 -18.80
CA LEU A 104 -5.23 7.10 -17.45
C LEU A 104 -4.31 8.29 -17.14
N LEU A 105 -3.07 8.27 -17.62
CA LEU A 105 -2.11 9.37 -17.47
C LEU A 105 -2.44 10.55 -18.39
N ASP A 106 -2.97 10.29 -19.58
CA ASP A 106 -3.46 11.33 -20.48
C ASP A 106 -4.69 12.06 -19.91
N LEU A 107 -5.46 11.39 -19.04
CA LEU A 107 -6.49 12.06 -18.23
C LEU A 107 -5.86 13.00 -17.20
N GLU A 108 -4.71 12.67 -16.63
CA GLU A 108 -4.00 13.54 -15.67
C GLU A 108 -3.40 14.81 -16.27
N LEU A 109 -3.16 14.81 -17.59
CA LEU A 109 -2.55 15.93 -18.31
C LEU A 109 -3.57 16.89 -18.94
N ARG A 110 -4.87 16.66 -18.76
CA ARG A 110 -5.97 17.51 -19.27
C ARG A 110 -6.61 18.31 -18.15
#